data_AF-A0A355F2T5-F1
#
_entry.id   AF-A0A355F2T5-F1
#
_cell.length_a   1.000
_cell.length_b   1.000
_cell.length_c   1.000
_cell.angle_alpha   90.00
_cell.angle_beta   90.00
_cell.angle_gamma   90.00
#
_symmetry.space_group_name_H-M   'P 1'
#
loop_
_entity.id
_entity.type
_entity.pdbx_description
1 polymer ?
#
loop_
_entity_poly.entity_id
_entity_poly.type
_entity_poly.pdbx_seq_one_letter_code
_entity_poly.pdbx_strand_id
1 'polypeptide(L)'
;PAPQPGITVTPTTAPANGISIAAGAATTRTTLILEIRANSVTDLYGVAFDLRYPSNVLQLVQASSGTFLGNATLQSAPGSGNGLLVVGLSKLGAAAGTSGS
;
A
#
# COMPACT_ATOMS: atom_id res chain seq x y z
N PRO A 1 29.66 -5.22 9.03
CA PRO A 1 28.20 -5.04 9.17
C PRO A 1 27.52 -6.38 9.47
N ALA A 2 26.71 -6.46 10.54
CA ALA A 2 25.93 -7.67 10.80
C ALA A 2 24.92 -7.89 9.66
N PRO A 3 24.66 -9.14 9.22
CA PRO A 3 23.64 -9.42 8.21
C PRO A 3 22.29 -8.89 8.70
N GLN A 4 21.68 -7.98 7.93
CA GLN A 4 20.41 -7.37 8.29
C GLN A 4 19.32 -8.46 8.31
N PRO A 5 18.67 -8.73 9.46
CA PRO A 5 17.88 -9.94 9.64
C PRO A 5 16.45 -9.84 9.10
N GLY A 6 16.21 -9.18 7.95
CA GLY A 6 14.85 -8.93 7.47
C GLY A 6 14.76 -8.50 6.01
N ILE A 7 13.54 -8.45 5.50
CA ILE A 7 13.22 -7.82 4.21
C ILE A 7 13.22 -6.31 4.43
N THR A 8 14.11 -5.60 3.73
CA THR A 8 14.16 -4.12 3.77
C THR A 8 13.40 -3.56 2.57
N VAL A 9 12.44 -2.67 2.84
CA VAL A 9 11.78 -1.87 1.80
C VAL A 9 12.39 -0.48 1.83
N THR A 10 12.98 -0.07 0.72
CA THR A 10 13.47 1.29 0.53
C THR A 10 12.66 1.93 -0.59
N PRO A 11 11.69 2.79 -0.26
CA PRO A 11 10.97 3.56 -1.26
C PRO A 11 11.98 4.42 -2.03
N THR A 12 11.92 4.40 -3.36
CA THR A 12 12.76 5.27 -4.21
C THR A 12 12.44 6.75 -3.97
N THR A 13 11.18 7.05 -3.66
CA THR A 13 10.72 8.35 -3.21
C THR A 13 9.60 8.18 -2.18
N ALA A 14 9.71 8.90 -1.06
CA ALA A 14 8.60 9.11 -0.13
C ALA A 14 8.29 10.61 -0.17
N PRO A 15 7.24 11.05 -0.87
CA PRO A 15 6.96 12.47 -0.99
C PRO A 15 6.67 13.06 0.40
N ALA A 16 7.09 14.31 0.61
CA ALA A 16 6.84 15.01 1.87
C ALA A 16 5.34 15.14 2.17
N ASN A 17 4.51 15.29 1.12
CA ASN A 17 3.05 15.27 1.19
C ASN A 17 2.51 14.37 0.06
N GLY A 18 1.47 13.60 0.32
CA GLY A 18 0.82 12.72 -0.64
C GLY A 18 0.71 11.28 -0.17
N ILE A 19 0.66 10.36 -1.13
CA ILE A 19 0.61 8.92 -0.87
C ILE A 19 2.02 8.34 -1.01
N SER A 20 2.41 7.51 -0.06
CA SER A 20 3.70 6.83 -0.05
C SER A 20 3.53 5.35 0.31
N ILE A 21 4.54 4.56 -0.02
CA ILE A 21 4.65 3.17 0.42
C ILE A 21 5.72 3.06 1.49
N ALA A 22 5.48 2.23 2.51
CA ALA A 22 6.42 1.96 3.58
C ALA A 22 6.37 0.48 3.99
N ALA A 23 7.42 0.01 4.66
CA ALA A 23 7.36 -1.27 5.38
C ALA A 23 6.48 -1.12 6.63
N GLY A 24 5.57 -2.07 6.83
CA GLY A 24 4.78 -2.19 8.04
C GLY A 24 5.57 -2.79 9.20
N ALA A 25 5.17 -2.44 10.42
CA ALA A 25 5.89 -2.81 11.65
C ALA A 25 5.99 -4.32 11.89
N ALA A 26 5.08 -5.11 11.32
CA ALA A 26 5.05 -6.57 11.43
C ALA A 26 5.85 -7.30 10.33
N THR A 27 6.68 -6.59 9.56
CA THR A 27 7.58 -7.20 8.56
C THR A 27 8.64 -8.07 9.25
N THR A 28 8.83 -9.30 8.75
CA THR A 28 9.80 -10.28 9.23
C THR A 28 10.71 -10.76 8.08
N ARG A 29 11.46 -11.84 8.29
CA ARG A 29 12.30 -12.47 7.25
C ARG A 29 11.50 -13.18 6.15
N THR A 30 10.32 -13.67 6.49
CA THR A 30 9.48 -14.49 5.60
C THR A 30 8.16 -13.80 5.25
N THR A 31 7.87 -12.67 5.88
CA THR A 31 6.63 -11.94 5.71
C THR A 31 6.94 -10.47 5.48
N LEU A 32 6.57 -9.95 4.31
CA LEU A 32 6.64 -8.55 4.01
C LEU A 32 5.25 -7.91 4.18
N ILE A 33 5.15 -6.89 5.01
CA ILE A 33 3.95 -6.05 5.11
C ILE A 33 4.25 -4.73 4.43
N LEU A 34 3.46 -4.38 3.42
CA LEU A 34 3.54 -3.08 2.75
C LEU A 34 2.35 -2.23 3.21
N GLU A 35 2.65 -1.02 3.66
CA GLU A 35 1.65 -0.04 4.05
C GLU A 35 1.61 1.09 3.03
N ILE A 36 0.40 1.46 2.61
CA ILE A 36 0.15 2.66 1.84
C ILE A 36 -0.26 3.75 2.81
N ARG A 37 0.55 4.79 2.93
CA ARG A 37 0.39 5.86 3.93
C ARG A 37 0.02 7.15 3.23
N ALA A 38 -1.00 7.82 3.77
CA ALA A 38 -1.28 9.20 3.43
C ALA A 38 -0.42 10.12 4.30
N ASN A 39 0.00 11.25 3.76
CA ASN A 39 0.62 12.30 4.55
C ASN A 39 0.19 13.67 4.03
N SER A 40 -0.43 14.49 4.88
CA SER A 40 -0.89 15.83 4.51
C SER A 40 -1.73 15.85 3.23
N VAL A 41 -2.60 14.86 3.04
CA VAL A 41 -3.53 14.82 1.90
C VAL A 41 -4.76 15.66 2.19
N THR A 42 -5.37 16.23 1.15
CA THR A 42 -6.60 17.02 1.26
C THR A 42 -7.68 16.39 0.41
N ASP A 43 -8.86 16.20 0.99
CA ASP A 43 -10.08 15.70 0.33
C ASP A 43 -9.86 14.41 -0.47
N LEU A 44 -9.09 13.46 0.07
CA LEU A 44 -8.82 12.19 -0.59
C LEU A 44 -10.08 11.31 -0.57
N TYR A 45 -10.67 11.09 -1.74
CA TYR A 45 -11.82 10.21 -1.90
C TYR A 45 -11.43 8.74 -2.11
N GLY A 46 -10.31 8.50 -2.78
CA GLY A 46 -9.80 7.18 -3.07
C GLY A 46 -8.42 7.22 -3.73
N VAL A 47 -7.82 6.06 -3.86
CA VAL A 47 -6.51 5.87 -4.48
C VAL A 47 -6.54 4.60 -5.33
N ALA A 48 -5.88 4.63 -6.48
CA ALA A 48 -5.62 3.45 -7.29
C ALA A 48 -4.15 3.44 -7.70
N PHE A 49 -3.53 2.27 -7.65
CA PHE A 49 -2.13 2.10 -8.03
C PHE A 49 -1.83 0.66 -8.43
N ASP A 50 -0.76 0.53 -9.21
CA ASP A 50 -0.18 -0.74 -9.60
C ASP A 50 1.00 -1.08 -8.68
N LEU A 51 0.89 -2.16 -7.93
CA LEU A 51 1.98 -2.69 -7.12
C LEU A 51 2.75 -3.75 -7.91
N ARG A 52 4.01 -3.44 -8.23
CA ARG A 52 4.93 -4.37 -8.88
C ARG A 52 5.83 -5.01 -7.84
N TYR A 53 5.94 -6.34 -7.87
CA TYR A 53 6.75 -7.12 -6.92
C TYR A 53 7.46 -8.29 -7.61
N PRO A 54 8.62 -8.74 -7.10
CA PRO A 54 9.33 -9.90 -7.62
C PRO A 54 8.56 -11.18 -7.28
N SER A 55 7.67 -11.62 -8.18
CA SER A 55 6.80 -12.80 -7.98
C SER A 55 7.53 -14.14 -7.88
N ASN A 56 8.81 -14.20 -8.26
CA ASN A 56 9.67 -15.36 -8.02
C ASN A 56 10.17 -15.46 -6.57
N VAL A 57 9.96 -14.40 -5.76
CA VAL A 57 10.40 -14.32 -4.36
C VAL A 57 9.22 -14.09 -3.42
N LEU A 58 8.22 -13.30 -3.86
CA LEU A 58 7.07 -12.90 -3.05
C LEU A 58 5.76 -13.41 -3.65
N GLN A 59 4.85 -13.82 -2.79
CA GLN A 59 3.47 -14.16 -3.12
C GLN A 59 2.53 -13.26 -2.32
N LEU A 60 1.49 -12.73 -2.96
CA LEU A 60 0.44 -12.01 -2.26
C LEU A 60 -0.35 -13.00 -1.38
N VAL A 61 -0.39 -12.73 -0.07
CA VAL A 61 -1.17 -13.51 0.89
C VAL A 61 -2.52 -12.85 1.16
N GLN A 62 -2.51 -11.54 1.39
CA GLN A 62 -3.71 -10.76 1.72
C GLN A 62 -3.51 -9.28 1.39
N ALA A 63 -4.63 -8.58 1.20
CA ALA A 63 -4.70 -7.13 1.13
C ALA A 63 -5.87 -6.66 2.00
N SER A 64 -5.66 -5.59 2.77
CA SER A 64 -6.66 -5.03 3.68
C SER A 64 -6.58 -3.51 3.69
N SER A 65 -7.72 -2.84 3.85
CA SER A 65 -7.78 -1.38 4.00
C SER A 65 -7.40 -0.96 5.41
N GLY A 66 -6.61 0.12 5.52
CA GLY A 66 -6.43 0.84 6.79
C GLY A 66 -7.66 1.69 7.15
N THR A 67 -7.56 2.46 8.23
CA THR A 67 -8.68 3.25 8.78
C THR A 67 -8.83 4.64 8.17
N PHE A 68 -7.81 5.16 7.45
CA PHE A 68 -7.77 6.54 6.97
C PHE A 68 -8.99 6.96 6.13
N LEU A 69 -9.40 6.12 5.16
CA LEU A 69 -10.55 6.42 4.31
C LEU A 69 -11.91 6.00 4.93
N GLY A 70 -11.92 5.50 6.17
CA GLY A 70 -13.15 5.04 6.83
C GLY A 70 -13.82 3.89 6.06
N ASN A 71 -15.12 4.05 5.76
CA ASN A 71 -15.93 3.07 5.02
C ASN A 71 -15.60 3.05 3.51
N ALA A 72 -14.36 2.76 3.17
CA ALA A 72 -13.90 2.58 1.80
C ALA A 72 -13.92 1.09 1.41
N THR A 73 -14.13 0.83 0.13
CA THR A 73 -14.10 -0.52 -0.45
C THR A 73 -12.75 -0.76 -1.10
N LEU A 74 -12.04 -1.78 -0.63
CA LEU A 74 -10.81 -2.26 -1.24
C LEU A 74 -11.13 -3.25 -2.36
N GLN A 75 -10.53 -3.06 -3.51
CA GLN A 75 -10.47 -4.03 -4.59
C GLN A 75 -9.01 -4.27 -4.95
N SER A 76 -8.63 -5.53 -5.06
CA SER A 76 -7.29 -5.90 -5.53
C SER A 76 -7.37 -7.13 -6.42
N ALA A 77 -6.71 -7.07 -7.58
CA ALA A 77 -6.69 -8.17 -8.53
C ALA A 77 -5.30 -8.31 -9.17
N PRO A 78 -4.84 -9.54 -9.45
CA PRO A 78 -3.65 -9.74 -10.26
C PRO A 78 -3.78 -9.02 -11.61
N GLY A 79 -2.73 -8.27 -11.99
CA GLY A 79 -2.70 -7.59 -13.29
C GLY A 79 -2.28 -8.52 -14.43
N SER A 80 -2.19 -7.98 -15.64
CA SER A 80 -1.68 -8.71 -16.80
C SER A 80 -0.15 -8.87 -16.71
N GLY A 81 0.31 -9.96 -16.08
CA GLY A 81 1.72 -10.31 -15.98
C GLY A 81 2.13 -10.82 -14.60
N ASN A 82 3.30 -11.44 -14.51
CA ASN A 82 3.85 -11.93 -13.24
C ASN A 82 4.31 -10.75 -12.37
N GLY A 83 3.91 -10.75 -11.10
CA GLY A 83 4.37 -9.75 -10.13
C GLY A 83 3.73 -8.37 -10.30
N LEU A 84 2.48 -8.32 -10.77
CA LEU A 84 1.68 -7.10 -10.83
C LEU A 84 0.37 -7.31 -10.07
N LEU A 85 0.05 -6.39 -9.17
CA LEU A 85 -1.21 -6.33 -8.44
C LEU A 85 -1.84 -4.95 -8.68
N VAL A 86 -3.04 -4.92 -9.24
CA VAL A 86 -3.82 -3.69 -9.38
C VAL A 86 -4.62 -3.51 -8.09
N VAL A 87 -4.50 -2.35 -7.45
CA VAL A 87 -5.17 -2.04 -6.18
C VAL A 87 -5.98 -0.76 -6.34
N GLY A 88 -7.23 -0.80 -5.89
CA GLY A 88 -8.11 0.36 -5.78
C GLY A 88 -8.76 0.39 -4.41
N LEU A 89 -8.77 1.56 -3.77
CA LEU A 89 -9.47 1.81 -2.52
C LEU A 89 -10.24 3.11 -2.65
N SER A 90 -11.56 3.07 -2.54
CA SER A 90 -12.39 4.27 -2.65
C SER A 90 -13.61 4.23 -1.75
N LYS A 91 -14.07 5.41 -1.35
CA LYS A 91 -15.40 5.56 -0.75
C LYS A 91 -16.47 5.26 -1.80
N LEU A 92 -17.67 4.88 -1.34
CA LEU A 92 -18.82 4.63 -2.22
C LEU A 92 -19.88 5.73 -2.04
N GLY A 93 -20.52 6.12 -3.14
CA GLY A 93 -21.64 7.07 -3.14
C GLY A 93 -21.24 8.53 -2.87
N ALA A 94 -22.19 9.33 -2.38
CA ALA A 94 -21.98 10.74 -2.07
C ALA A 94 -21.31 10.90 -0.69
N ALA A 95 -20.04 10.53 -0.59
CA ALA A 95 -19.22 10.72 0.61
C ALA A 95 -18.20 11.85 0.40
N ALA A 96 -17.93 12.64 1.44
CA ALA A 96 -16.83 13.60 1.43
C ALA A 96 -15.47 12.87 1.45
N GLY A 97 -14.42 13.46 0.86
CA GLY A 97 -13.06 12.94 0.97
C GLY A 97 -12.49 13.08 2.40
N THR A 98 -11.36 12.44 2.65
CA THR A 98 -10.63 12.54 3.92
C THR A 98 -9.39 13.42 3.75
N SER A 99 -9.21 14.39 4.64
CA SER A 99 -7.96 15.15 4.77
C SER A 99 -7.18 14.67 6.00
N GLY A 100 -5.85 14.60 5.94
CA GLY A 100 -5.00 14.20 7.07
C GLY A 100 -3.74 13.41 6.68
N SER A 101 -3.22 12.65 7.65
CA SER A 101 -2.12 11.68 7.51
C SER A 101 -2.50 10.34 8.12
#